data_AF-A0A3M0XQW4-F1
#
_entry.id   AF-A0A3M0XQW4-F1
#
_cell.length_a   1.000
_cell.length_b   1.000
_cell.length_c   1.000
_cell.angle_alpha   90.00
_cell.angle_beta   90.00
_cell.angle_gamma   90.00
#
_symmetry.space_group_name_H-M   'P 1'
#
loop_
_entity.id
_entity.type
_entity.pdbx_description
1 polymer ?
#
loop_
_entity_poly.entity_id
_entity_poly.type
_entity_poly.pdbx_seq_one_letter_code
_entity_poly.pdbx_strand_id
1 'polypeptide(L)'
;MPLSRRRFLTGAGSLTAGLAGAVAALRARTSAAQPLHRERRAHHTLAAHDMRVVGECSSGTLDPDLYLTDFNWGDRTTDLGGGRTLREYDFVAVDKEIEIAPGVYFPAWTYNGRVPGPTIRTREGDRIRINFLNQGSHPHTIHFHGVHTAEMDGSMPEHYVHPGDSFLYEFDAEPFGL
;
A
#
# COMPACT_ATOMS: atom_id res chain seq x y z
N MET A 1 -2.24 -13.32 -51.77
CA MET A 1 -3.33 -12.34 -51.52
C MET A 1 -3.31 -11.97 -50.04
N PRO A 2 -2.91 -10.75 -49.64
CA PRO A 2 -3.07 -10.30 -48.25
C PRO A 2 -4.23 -9.30 -48.12
N LEU A 3 -5.12 -9.51 -47.14
CA LEU A 3 -6.21 -8.58 -46.82
C LEU A 3 -5.80 -7.61 -45.71
N SER A 4 -5.86 -6.33 -46.07
CA SER A 4 -5.77 -5.14 -45.21
C SER A 4 -7.11 -4.87 -44.51
N ARG A 5 -7.10 -4.44 -43.25
CA ARG A 5 -8.28 -3.84 -42.58
C ARG A 5 -7.86 -2.61 -41.77
N ARG A 6 -7.96 -1.45 -42.42
CA ARG A 6 -8.01 -0.12 -41.80
C ARG A 6 -9.46 0.25 -41.45
N ARG A 7 -9.58 1.02 -40.36
CA ARG A 7 -10.60 2.06 -40.08
C ARG A 7 -12.02 1.61 -39.72
N PHE A 8 -12.41 1.91 -38.48
CA PHE A 8 -13.80 2.11 -38.09
C PHE A 8 -14.01 3.59 -37.67
N LEU A 9 -14.56 4.33 -38.62
CA LEU A 9 -15.46 5.49 -38.57
C LEU A 9 -15.46 6.46 -37.37
N THR A 10 -15.03 7.68 -37.68
CA THR A 10 -15.56 8.99 -37.25
C THR A 10 -17.02 9.19 -37.66
N GLY A 11 -17.83 9.87 -36.83
CA GLY A 11 -18.98 10.65 -37.32
C GLY A 11 -20.15 10.84 -36.34
N ALA A 12 -20.28 12.03 -35.75
CA ALA A 12 -21.57 12.65 -35.46
C ALA A 12 -21.37 14.17 -35.30
N GLY A 13 -21.94 14.94 -36.21
CA GLY A 13 -21.94 16.41 -36.19
C GLY A 13 -23.34 16.99 -35.91
N SER A 14 -23.31 18.18 -35.30
CA SER A 14 -24.09 19.40 -35.61
C SER A 14 -25.60 19.55 -35.32
N LEU A 15 -25.91 20.54 -34.44
CA LEU A 15 -26.91 21.67 -34.55
C LEU A 15 -28.42 21.31 -34.54
N THR A 16 -29.41 22.01 -33.93
CA THR A 16 -29.61 23.42 -33.54
C THR A 16 -30.91 23.65 -32.71
N ALA A 17 -30.96 24.81 -32.02
CA ALA A 17 -32.08 25.76 -31.80
C ALA A 17 -33.20 25.54 -30.75
N GLY A 18 -33.47 26.62 -29.98
CA GLY A 18 -34.77 26.91 -29.34
C GLY A 18 -34.73 28.02 -28.27
N LEU A 19 -35.04 29.27 -28.66
CA LEU A 19 -35.29 30.42 -27.76
C LEU A 19 -36.69 30.35 -27.12
N ALA A 20 -36.80 30.68 -25.83
CA ALA A 20 -37.95 31.32 -25.15
C ALA A 20 -37.46 31.72 -23.74
N GLY A 21 -37.74 32.85 -23.11
CA GLY A 21 -38.70 33.93 -23.25
C GLY A 21 -38.73 34.59 -21.85
N ALA A 22 -38.48 35.90 -21.77
CA ALA A 22 -38.34 36.62 -20.51
C ALA A 22 -39.71 36.89 -19.84
N VAL A 23 -39.82 36.66 -18.53
CA VAL A 23 -40.85 37.29 -17.68
C VAL A 23 -40.21 37.75 -16.38
N ALA A 24 -40.10 39.07 -16.24
CA ALA A 24 -39.72 39.74 -15.01
C ALA A 24 -40.94 39.87 -14.08
N ALA A 25 -40.81 39.46 -12.82
CA ALA A 25 -41.75 39.81 -11.77
C ALA A 25 -40.98 40.32 -10.54
N LEU A 26 -41.07 41.64 -10.37
CA LEU A 26 -40.52 42.44 -9.29
C LEU A 26 -41.27 42.17 -7.98
N ARG A 27 -40.55 41.83 -6.89
CA ARG A 27 -41.03 42.09 -5.52
C ARG A 27 -39.89 42.55 -4.61
N ALA A 28 -40.06 43.77 -4.11
CA ALA A 28 -39.16 44.49 -3.22
C ALA A 28 -39.08 43.87 -1.82
N ARG A 29 -37.90 43.91 -1.20
CA ARG A 29 -37.72 43.90 0.26
C ARG A 29 -36.54 44.79 0.69
N THR A 30 -36.91 45.97 1.19
CA THR A 30 -36.36 46.71 2.35
C THR A 30 -34.86 46.65 2.66
N SER A 31 -34.22 47.82 2.58
CA SER A 31 -32.90 48.12 3.16
C SER A 31 -32.98 48.19 4.68
N ALA A 32 -32.03 47.57 5.37
CA ALA A 32 -31.73 47.81 6.78
C ALA A 32 -30.23 47.69 7.05
N ALA A 33 -29.75 48.60 7.89
CA ALA A 33 -28.37 49.01 8.19
C ALA A 33 -27.35 47.91 8.53
N GLN A 34 -26.09 48.19 8.18
CA GLN A 34 -24.90 47.53 8.75
C GLN A 34 -24.71 47.89 10.23
N PRO A 35 -24.16 46.96 11.04
CA PRO A 35 -23.25 47.38 12.08
C PRO A 35 -21.92 46.59 12.10
N LEU A 36 -20.86 47.39 12.11
CA LEU A 36 -19.66 47.33 12.96
C LEU A 36 -18.88 46.02 13.10
N HIS A 37 -17.66 46.08 12.56
CA HIS A 37 -16.52 45.22 12.83
C HIS A 37 -16.32 45.01 14.34
N ARG A 38 -16.50 43.78 14.80
CA ARG A 38 -16.12 43.34 16.15
C ARG A 38 -14.87 42.49 16.03
N GLU A 39 -13.72 43.03 16.43
CA GLU A 39 -12.52 42.24 16.65
C GLU A 39 -12.83 41.11 17.63
N ARG A 40 -12.61 39.87 17.19
CA ARG A 40 -12.67 38.69 18.03
C ARG A 40 -11.24 38.24 18.26
N ARG A 41 -10.73 38.49 19.47
CA ARG A 41 -9.53 37.86 20.02
C ARG A 41 -9.59 36.35 19.77
N ALA A 42 -8.69 35.83 18.95
CA ALA A 42 -8.46 34.40 18.84
C ALA A 42 -7.73 33.95 20.12
N HIS A 43 -8.47 33.33 21.04
CA HIS A 43 -7.86 32.53 22.09
C HIS A 43 -7.47 31.18 21.45
N HIS A 44 -6.17 30.92 21.39
CA HIS A 44 -5.64 29.60 21.06
C HIS A 44 -6.11 28.61 22.13
N THR A 45 -7.14 27.82 21.81
CA THR A 45 -7.42 26.58 22.51
C THR A 45 -6.56 25.51 21.86
N LEU A 46 -5.58 25.00 22.61
CA LEU A 46 -4.89 23.76 22.28
C LEU A 46 -5.98 22.67 22.24
N ALA A 47 -6.45 22.32 21.04
CA ALA A 47 -7.25 21.12 20.87
C ALA A 47 -6.34 19.95 21.21
N ALA A 48 -6.52 19.40 22.41
CA ALA A 48 -5.96 18.09 22.71
C ALA A 48 -6.45 17.16 21.62
N HIS A 49 -5.51 16.53 20.90
CA HIS A 49 -5.84 15.51 19.92
C HIS A 49 -6.50 14.37 20.68
N ASP A 50 -7.83 14.31 20.60
CA ASP A 50 -8.61 13.27 21.24
C ASP A 50 -8.42 11.98 20.43
N MET A 51 -7.53 11.12 20.90
CA MET A 51 -7.28 9.79 20.34
C MET A 51 -8.46 8.88 20.69
N ARG A 52 -9.63 9.16 20.12
CA ARG A 52 -10.79 8.27 20.24
C ARG A 52 -10.62 7.11 19.29
N VAL A 53 -10.84 5.90 19.79
CA VAL A 53 -11.09 4.74 18.94
C VAL A 53 -12.38 5.03 18.17
N VAL A 54 -12.32 4.96 16.84
CA VAL A 54 -13.47 5.21 15.96
C VAL A 54 -14.09 3.86 15.61
N GLY A 55 -15.33 3.62 16.05
CA GLY A 55 -16.10 2.42 15.73
C GLY A 55 -15.86 1.23 16.65
N GLU A 56 -16.73 0.23 16.56
CA GLU A 56 -16.51 -1.10 17.12
C GLU A 56 -15.80 -1.95 16.06
N CYS A 57 -14.55 -2.33 16.32
CA CYS A 57 -13.83 -3.29 15.48
C CYS A 57 -14.19 -4.71 15.95
N SER A 58 -15.11 -5.38 15.25
CA SER A 58 -15.21 -6.83 15.35
C SER A 58 -13.99 -7.44 14.63
N SER A 59 -13.36 -8.47 15.19
CA SER A 59 -12.28 -9.26 14.58
C SER A 59 -12.78 -10.11 13.40
N GLY A 60 -13.47 -9.49 12.44
CA GLY A 60 -14.30 -10.13 11.40
C GLY A 60 -13.57 -11.24 10.62
N THR A 61 -13.14 -10.96 9.40
CA THR A 61 -12.37 -11.92 8.57
C THR A 61 -10.88 -11.95 8.93
N LEU A 62 -10.40 -10.94 9.67
CA LEU A 62 -9.00 -10.80 10.11
C LEU A 62 -8.93 -10.90 11.63
N ASP A 63 -8.29 -11.97 12.12
CA ASP A 63 -7.93 -12.13 13.52
C ASP A 63 -6.44 -11.76 13.69
N PRO A 64 -6.12 -10.60 14.30
CA PRO A 64 -4.74 -10.15 14.42
C PRO A 64 -3.90 -11.04 15.35
N ASP A 65 -4.53 -11.75 16.29
CA ASP A 65 -3.82 -12.55 17.30
C ASP A 65 -3.13 -13.76 16.65
N LEU A 66 -3.66 -14.24 15.52
CA LEU A 66 -3.04 -15.31 14.73
C LEU A 66 -1.62 -14.94 14.26
N TYR A 67 -1.37 -13.66 13.98
CA TYR A 67 -0.07 -13.21 13.47
C TYR A 67 0.99 -13.02 14.55
N LEU A 68 0.58 -12.91 15.83
CA LEU A 68 1.51 -12.69 16.94
C LEU A 68 2.50 -13.84 17.14
N THR A 69 2.13 -15.04 16.70
CA THR A 69 2.93 -16.26 16.86
C THR A 69 3.21 -16.99 15.56
N ASP A 70 2.75 -16.47 14.44
CA ASP A 70 2.96 -17.07 13.12
C ASP A 70 4.33 -16.68 12.56
N PHE A 71 5.34 -17.45 12.96
CA PHE A 71 6.73 -17.24 12.58
C PHE A 71 7.17 -18.17 11.45
N ASN A 72 7.77 -17.60 10.40
CA ASN A 72 8.51 -18.33 9.39
C ASN A 72 9.97 -18.51 9.86
N TRP A 73 10.36 -19.75 10.15
CA TRP A 73 11.70 -20.14 10.60
C TRP A 73 12.67 -20.51 9.47
N GLY A 74 12.24 -20.37 8.21
CA GLY A 74 12.94 -20.77 6.99
C GLY A 74 12.15 -21.85 6.27
N ASP A 75 11.83 -21.62 5.00
CA ASP A 75 11.19 -22.62 4.13
C ASP A 75 12.16 -23.77 3.81
N ARG A 76 13.47 -23.46 3.80
CA ARG A 76 14.55 -24.45 3.80
C ARG A 76 15.64 -24.03 4.79
N THR A 77 16.25 -25.00 5.45
CA THR A 77 17.35 -24.75 6.39
C THR A 77 18.51 -25.69 6.14
N THR A 78 19.73 -25.15 6.11
CA THR A 78 20.97 -25.92 5.94
C THR A 78 21.94 -25.59 7.08
N ASP A 79 22.45 -26.60 7.78
CA ASP A 79 23.52 -26.41 8.77
C ASP A 79 24.83 -26.07 8.03
N LEU A 80 25.42 -24.92 8.34
CA LEU A 80 26.71 -24.49 7.78
C LEU A 80 27.90 -24.93 8.64
N GLY A 81 27.64 -25.59 9.77
CA GLY A 81 28.64 -25.92 10.78
C GLY A 81 28.95 -24.74 11.71
N GLY A 82 29.65 -25.03 12.81
CA GLY A 82 30.03 -24.01 13.79
C GLY A 82 28.85 -23.36 14.53
N GLY A 83 27.65 -23.97 14.49
CA GLY A 83 26.43 -23.45 15.09
C GLY A 83 25.69 -22.41 14.25
N ARG A 84 26.12 -22.18 12.99
CA ARG A 84 25.49 -21.26 12.05
C ARG A 84 24.55 -22.01 11.11
N THR A 85 23.32 -21.51 10.95
CA THR A 85 22.35 -22.08 10.02
C THR A 85 22.15 -21.13 8.84
N LEU A 86 22.10 -21.67 7.61
CA LEU A 86 21.51 -20.98 6.47
C LEU A 86 19.99 -21.17 6.51
N ARG A 87 19.24 -20.08 6.51
CA ARG A 87 17.77 -20.06 6.41
C ARG A 87 17.37 -19.42 5.10
N GLU A 88 16.65 -20.18 4.29
CA GLU A 88 16.15 -19.73 3.00
C GLU A 88 14.64 -19.52 3.07
N TYR A 89 14.18 -18.45 2.43
CA TYR A 89 12.78 -18.05 2.36
C TYR A 89 12.40 -17.77 0.91
N ASP A 90 11.16 -18.07 0.54
CA ASP A 90 10.59 -17.74 -0.75
C ASP A 90 9.50 -16.69 -0.54
N PHE A 91 9.76 -15.48 -1.05
CA PHE A 91 8.83 -14.36 -1.03
C PHE A 91 8.34 -14.04 -2.42
N VAL A 92 7.03 -13.87 -2.55
CA VAL A 92 6.37 -13.55 -3.80
C VAL A 92 5.54 -12.29 -3.62
N ALA A 93 5.88 -11.22 -4.34
CA ALA A 93 5.01 -10.06 -4.44
C ALA A 93 3.83 -10.40 -5.37
N VAL A 94 2.61 -10.22 -4.88
CA VAL A 94 1.37 -10.43 -5.67
C VAL A 94 0.38 -9.30 -5.40
N ASP A 95 -0.32 -8.89 -6.46
CA ASP A 95 -1.46 -7.98 -6.38
C ASP A 95 -2.69 -8.75 -5.89
N LYS A 96 -3.32 -8.30 -4.80
CA LYS A 96 -4.44 -9.00 -4.19
C LYS A 96 -5.43 -8.05 -3.50
N GLU A 97 -6.71 -8.24 -3.75
CA GLU A 97 -7.78 -7.63 -2.94
C GLU A 97 -7.80 -8.27 -1.55
N ILE A 98 -7.68 -7.45 -0.50
CA ILE A 98 -7.79 -7.87 0.90
C ILE A 98 -8.99 -7.19 1.57
N GLU A 99 -9.73 -7.93 2.40
CA GLU A 99 -10.81 -7.35 3.20
C GLU A 99 -10.23 -6.72 4.46
N ILE A 100 -10.36 -5.41 4.65
CA ILE A 100 -9.77 -4.67 5.78
C ILE A 100 -10.79 -4.30 6.87
N ALA A 101 -12.08 -4.36 6.53
CA ALA A 101 -13.22 -4.28 7.44
C ALA A 101 -14.39 -5.02 6.78
N PRO A 102 -15.43 -5.43 7.53
CA PRO A 102 -16.55 -6.17 6.95
C PRO A 102 -17.14 -5.51 5.69
N GLY A 103 -16.99 -6.18 4.54
CA GLY A 103 -17.43 -5.70 3.22
C GLY A 103 -16.59 -4.59 2.59
N VAL A 104 -15.47 -4.20 3.21
CA VAL A 104 -14.54 -3.18 2.70
C VAL A 104 -13.27 -3.87 2.20
N TYR A 105 -13.08 -3.84 0.89
CA TYR A 105 -11.92 -4.42 0.21
C TYR A 105 -10.93 -3.35 -0.22
N PHE A 106 -9.65 -3.71 -0.22
CA PHE A 106 -8.54 -2.86 -0.60
C PHE A 106 -7.60 -3.59 -1.58
N PRO A 107 -7.26 -2.98 -2.73
CA PRO A 107 -6.26 -3.53 -3.64
C PRO A 107 -4.86 -3.36 -3.05
N ALA A 108 -4.30 -4.45 -2.52
CA ALA A 108 -2.99 -4.46 -1.88
C ALA A 108 -1.92 -5.09 -2.77
N TRP A 109 -0.69 -4.60 -2.64
CA TRP A 109 0.50 -5.37 -2.94
C TRP A 109 0.89 -6.14 -1.70
N THR A 110 1.06 -7.45 -1.85
CA THR A 110 1.25 -8.35 -0.70
C THR A 110 2.47 -9.24 -0.91
N TYR A 111 3.16 -9.58 0.17
CA TYR A 111 4.12 -10.67 0.17
C TYR A 111 3.40 -11.97 0.55
N ASN A 112 3.49 -12.98 -0.30
CA ASN A 112 2.87 -14.30 -0.14
C ASN A 112 1.34 -14.24 0.02
N GLY A 113 0.68 -13.25 -0.62
CA GLY A 113 -0.77 -13.19 -0.71
C GLY A 113 -1.47 -12.76 0.59
N ARG A 114 -0.77 -12.14 1.54
CA ARG A 114 -1.34 -11.71 2.82
C ARG A 114 -0.74 -10.40 3.33
N VAL A 115 -1.50 -9.74 4.21
CA VAL A 115 -1.07 -8.61 5.02
C VAL A 115 -1.45 -8.89 6.47
N PRO A 116 -0.52 -8.86 7.44
CA PRO A 116 0.91 -8.66 7.25
C PRO A 116 1.56 -9.81 6.45
N GLY A 117 2.72 -9.53 5.85
CA GLY A 117 3.54 -10.54 5.18
C GLY A 117 4.05 -11.62 6.14
N PRO A 118 4.83 -12.61 5.67
CA PRO A 118 5.41 -13.63 6.55
C PRO A 118 6.38 -13.02 7.57
N THR A 119 6.23 -13.39 8.85
CA THR A 119 7.12 -12.92 9.92
C THR A 119 8.38 -13.78 9.95
N ILE A 120 9.50 -13.27 9.43
CA ILE A 120 10.79 -13.96 9.51
C ILE A 120 11.23 -14.06 10.97
N ARG A 121 11.58 -15.26 11.43
CA ARG A 121 12.21 -15.49 12.73
C ARG A 121 13.43 -16.37 12.59
N THR A 122 14.55 -15.89 13.11
CA THR A 122 15.85 -16.55 13.02
C THR A 122 16.58 -16.48 14.35
N ARG A 123 17.73 -17.15 14.42
CA ARG A 123 18.70 -16.94 15.50
C ARG A 123 19.75 -15.93 15.01
N GLU A 124 20.21 -15.08 15.92
CA GLU A 124 21.34 -14.19 15.65
C GLU A 124 22.56 -14.98 15.12
N GLY A 125 23.21 -14.44 14.08
CA GLY A 125 24.35 -15.03 13.39
C GLY A 125 24.01 -16.04 12.28
N ASP A 126 22.74 -16.45 12.14
CA ASP A 126 22.31 -17.26 11.00
C ASP A 126 22.47 -16.48 9.67
N ARG A 127 22.78 -17.20 8.58
CA ARG A 127 22.76 -16.63 7.23
C ARG A 127 21.31 -16.63 6.72
N ILE A 128 20.82 -15.50 6.25
CA ILE A 128 19.51 -15.37 5.63
C ILE A 128 19.67 -15.33 4.11
N ARG A 129 18.80 -16.06 3.41
CA ARG A 129 18.60 -15.98 1.96
C ARG A 129 17.13 -15.82 1.65
N ILE A 130 16.76 -14.81 0.89
CA ILE A 130 15.37 -14.59 0.50
C ILE A 130 15.30 -14.56 -1.02
N ASN A 131 14.69 -15.61 -1.59
CA ASN A 131 14.38 -15.67 -3.01
C ASN A 131 13.11 -14.86 -3.23
N PHE A 132 13.28 -13.62 -3.67
CA PHE A 132 12.16 -12.73 -3.96
C PHE A 132 11.78 -12.84 -5.43
N LEU A 133 10.51 -13.18 -5.70
CA LEU A 133 9.90 -13.22 -7.02
C LEU A 133 8.82 -12.13 -7.10
N ASN A 134 8.88 -11.31 -8.15
CA ASN A 134 7.81 -10.35 -8.40
C ASN A 134 6.77 -10.92 -9.38
N GLN A 135 5.59 -11.27 -8.87
CA GLN A 135 4.42 -11.64 -9.67
C GLN A 135 3.35 -10.54 -9.72
N GLY A 136 3.66 -9.35 -9.20
CA GLY A 136 2.80 -8.17 -9.25
C GLY A 136 2.88 -7.45 -10.60
N SER A 137 2.12 -6.36 -10.72
CA SER A 137 2.09 -5.54 -11.93
C SER A 137 3.07 -4.36 -11.93
N HIS A 138 3.77 -4.11 -10.81
CA HIS A 138 4.67 -2.97 -10.62
C HIS A 138 6.07 -3.41 -10.19
N PRO A 139 7.12 -2.60 -10.40
CA PRO A 139 8.44 -2.87 -9.81
C PRO A 139 8.37 -2.83 -8.29
N HIS A 140 9.04 -3.77 -7.65
CA HIS A 140 9.11 -3.89 -6.20
C HIS A 140 10.54 -4.16 -5.73
N THR A 141 10.79 -3.88 -4.45
CA THR A 141 11.99 -4.28 -3.73
C THR A 141 11.58 -4.74 -2.32
N ILE A 142 12.52 -5.29 -1.57
CA ILE A 142 12.41 -5.45 -0.12
C ILE A 142 13.61 -4.73 0.51
N HIS A 143 13.33 -3.77 1.38
CA HIS A 143 14.34 -3.13 2.22
C HIS A 143 14.24 -3.72 3.62
N PHE A 144 15.33 -4.33 4.09
CA PHE A 144 15.39 -4.94 5.41
C PHE A 144 15.88 -3.93 6.44
N HIS A 145 15.12 -3.72 7.50
CA HIS A 145 15.59 -2.89 8.61
C HIS A 145 16.59 -3.70 9.44
N GLY A 146 17.88 -3.43 9.27
CA GLY A 146 18.95 -4.18 9.93
C GLY A 146 20.33 -3.85 9.36
N VAL A 147 21.25 -4.81 9.42
CA VAL A 147 22.60 -4.68 8.85
C VAL A 147 22.75 -5.59 7.65
N HIS A 148 23.12 -5.02 6.51
CA HIS A 148 23.44 -5.71 5.27
C HIS A 148 24.32 -4.81 4.39
N THR A 149 24.85 -5.34 3.29
CA THR A 149 25.62 -4.54 2.33
C THR A 149 24.70 -3.64 1.51
N ALA A 150 25.30 -2.70 0.77
CA ALA A 150 24.56 -1.80 -0.11
C ALA A 150 23.84 -2.58 -1.24
N GLU A 151 24.45 -3.65 -1.76
CA GLU A 151 23.85 -4.48 -2.82
C GLU A 151 22.60 -5.24 -2.36
N MET A 152 22.39 -5.39 -1.05
CA MET A 152 21.29 -6.15 -0.45
C MET A 152 20.23 -5.24 0.19
N ASP A 153 20.37 -3.94 0.01
CA ASP A 153 19.58 -2.92 0.72
C ASP A 153 18.19 -2.69 0.13
N GLY A 154 18.00 -2.93 -1.17
CA GLY A 154 16.68 -2.78 -1.79
C GLY A 154 16.16 -1.33 -1.92
N SER A 155 16.98 -0.30 -1.65
CA SER A 155 16.53 1.12 -1.76
C SER A 155 16.94 1.83 -3.06
N MET A 156 17.97 1.35 -3.74
CA MET A 156 18.53 1.97 -4.94
C MET A 156 17.81 1.52 -6.23
N PRO A 157 17.77 2.33 -7.29
CA PRO A 157 17.09 1.99 -8.55
C PRO A 157 17.55 0.68 -9.19
N GLU A 158 18.82 0.32 -9.04
CA GLU A 158 19.40 -0.94 -9.50
C GLU A 158 18.84 -2.18 -8.78
N HIS A 159 18.19 -2.01 -7.63
CA HIS A 159 17.57 -3.12 -6.89
C HIS A 159 16.13 -3.39 -7.33
N TYR A 160 15.56 -2.57 -8.22
CA TYR A 160 14.18 -2.76 -8.66
C TYR A 160 13.99 -4.12 -9.33
N VAL A 161 13.11 -4.94 -8.75
CA VAL A 161 12.70 -6.21 -9.31
C VAL A 161 11.45 -5.96 -10.15
N HIS A 162 11.59 -6.02 -11.46
CA HIS A 162 10.47 -5.80 -12.38
C HIS A 162 9.49 -6.98 -12.38
N PRO A 163 8.24 -6.80 -12.85
CA PRO A 163 7.28 -7.89 -12.99
C PRO A 163 7.85 -9.09 -13.76
N GLY A 164 7.77 -10.27 -13.15
CA GLY A 164 8.31 -11.53 -13.66
C GLY A 164 9.76 -11.83 -13.26
N ASP A 165 10.50 -10.83 -12.77
CA ASP A 165 11.90 -11.00 -12.37
C ASP A 165 12.03 -11.49 -10.93
N SER A 166 13.24 -11.93 -10.58
CA SER A 166 13.59 -12.35 -9.22
C SER A 166 14.89 -11.72 -8.75
N PHE A 167 15.02 -11.61 -7.44
CA PHE A 167 16.23 -11.14 -6.76
C PHE A 167 16.52 -12.02 -5.54
N LEU A 168 17.79 -12.32 -5.31
CA LEU A 168 18.24 -13.05 -4.13
C LEU A 168 18.84 -12.07 -3.12
N TYR A 169 18.16 -11.84 -2.01
CA TYR A 169 18.73 -11.10 -0.88
C TYR A 169 19.53 -12.06 -0.01
N GLU A 170 20.73 -11.63 0.41
CA GLU A 170 21.54 -12.39 1.35
C GLU A 170 22.21 -11.49 2.40
N PHE A 171 22.01 -11.79 3.68
CA PHE A 171 22.64 -11.07 4.78
C PHE A 171 22.69 -11.94 6.03
N ASP A 172 23.45 -11.50 7.02
CA ASP A 172 23.55 -12.19 8.30
C ASP A 172 22.53 -11.63 9.27
N ALA A 173 21.93 -12.48 10.09
CA ALA A 173 20.93 -12.09 11.07
C ALA A 173 21.60 -11.39 12.26
N GLU A 174 21.93 -10.11 12.10
CA GLU A 174 22.53 -9.27 13.13
C GLU A 174 22.17 -7.79 12.99
N PRO A 175 22.08 -7.03 14.10
CA PRO A 175 22.05 -7.51 15.48
C PRO A 175 20.74 -8.23 15.81
N PHE A 176 20.64 -8.88 16.98
CA PHE A 176 19.35 -9.35 17.48
C PHE A 176 18.35 -8.19 17.73
N GLY A 177 17.05 -8.42 17.55
CA GLY A 177 16.01 -7.42 17.79
C GLY A 177 14.59 -7.92 17.51
N LEU A 178 13.61 -7.06 17.81
CA LEU A 178 12.20 -7.14 17.43
C LEU A 178 11.73 -5.74 17.00
#